data_AF-A4AQ70-F1
#
_entry.id   AF-A4AQ70-F1
#
_cell.length_a   1.000
_cell.length_b   1.000
_cell.length_c   1.000
_cell.angle_alpha   90.00
_cell.angle_beta   90.00
_cell.angle_gamma   90.00
#
_symmetry.space_group_name_H-M   'P 1'
#
loop_
_entity.id
_entity.type
_entity.pdbx_description
1 polymer ?
#
loop_
_entity_poly.entity_id
_entity_poly.type
_entity_poly.pdbx_seq_one_letter_code
_entity_poly.pdbx_strand_id
1 'polypeptide(L)'
;MKKILVLALATIIAVFLLIYAFVYFVPYSEGVRSGELIKISRKGVLAKTWEGEISQGISGAQIFTFSVLDKNQEVINKLKEYQGEYVKLDYVERYATFFWLGDTKYFITNVEPEKSPHFRD
;
A
#
# COMPACT_ATOMS: atom_id res chain seq x y z
N MET A 1 -14.93 -11.82 39.61
CA MET A 1 -15.01 -12.36 38.23
C MET A 1 -15.15 -11.28 37.17
N LYS A 2 -16.19 -10.42 37.20
CA LYS A 2 -16.37 -9.33 36.20
C LYS A 2 -15.17 -8.37 36.09
N LYS A 3 -14.56 -7.97 37.22
CA LYS A 3 -13.37 -7.09 37.23
C LYS A 3 -12.13 -7.71 36.55
N ILE A 4 -11.95 -9.02 36.71
CA ILE A 4 -10.83 -9.75 36.09
C ILE A 4 -11.05 -9.88 34.58
N LEU A 5 -12.29 -10.15 34.15
CA LEU A 5 -12.65 -10.18 32.72
C LEU A 5 -12.46 -8.81 32.05
N VAL A 6 -12.88 -7.73 32.71
CA VAL A 6 -12.68 -6.36 32.21
C VAL A 6 -11.20 -6.03 32.12
N LEU A 7 -10.41 -6.37 33.15
CA LEU A 7 -8.97 -6.13 33.14
C LEU A 7 -8.27 -6.95 32.03
N ALA A 8 -8.64 -8.21 31.85
CA ALA A 8 -8.09 -9.05 30.79
C ALA A 8 -8.41 -8.48 29.40
N LEU A 9 -9.66 -8.06 29.16
CA LEU A 9 -10.07 -7.45 27.89
C LEU A 9 -9.33 -6.13 27.64
N ALA A 10 -9.19 -5.29 28.66
CA ALA A 10 -8.45 -4.04 28.57
C ALA A 10 -6.99 -4.28 28.20
N THR A 11 -6.34 -5.29 28.80
CA THR A 11 -4.97 -5.67 28.46
C THR A 11 -4.84 -6.16 27.01
N ILE A 12 -5.78 -6.98 26.54
CA ILE A 12 -5.78 -7.47 25.15
C ILE A 12 -5.91 -6.29 24.17
N ILE A 13 -6.82 -5.36 24.44
CA ILE A 13 -7.00 -4.17 23.60
C ILE A 13 -5.74 -3.31 23.63
N ALA A 14 -5.13 -3.09 24.79
CA ALA A 14 -3.90 -2.32 24.91
C ALA A 14 -2.74 -2.93 24.10
N VAL A 15 -2.55 -4.25 24.21
CA VAL A 15 -1.52 -4.97 23.42
C VAL A 15 -1.81 -4.88 21.92
N PHE A 16 -3.07 -5.07 21.51
CA PHE A 16 -3.47 -4.92 20.11
C PHE A 16 -3.18 -3.51 19.58
N LEU A 17 -3.50 -2.46 20.33
CA LEU A 17 -3.24 -1.08 19.94
C LEU A 17 -1.74 -0.78 19.82
N LEU A 18 -0.91 -1.33 20.71
CA LEU A 18 0.55 -1.21 20.62
C LEU A 18 1.09 -1.87 19.36
N ILE A 19 0.63 -3.09 19.04
CA ILE A 19 1.01 -3.81 17.81
C ILE A 19 0.54 -3.04 16.57
N TYR A 20 -0.71 -2.57 16.57
CA TYR A 20 -1.28 -1.78 15.49
C TYR A 20 -0.48 -0.49 15.26
N ALA A 21 -0.15 0.24 16.33
CA ALA A 21 0.67 1.44 16.26
C ALA A 21 2.07 1.15 15.71
N PHE A 22 2.73 0.10 16.19
CA PHE A 22 4.03 -0.31 15.67
C PHE A 22 3.96 -0.59 14.16
N VAL A 23 3.01 -1.41 13.71
CA VAL A 23 2.83 -1.73 12.28
C VAL A 23 2.47 -0.49 11.44
N TYR A 24 1.71 0.44 12.00
CA TYR A 24 1.24 1.62 11.25
C TYR A 24 2.32 2.72 11.13
N PHE A 25 3.12 2.93 12.17
CA PHE A 25 4.06 4.05 12.27
C PHE A 25 5.52 3.68 12.04
N VAL A 26 5.91 2.41 12.21
CA VAL A 26 7.30 1.98 12.02
C VAL A 26 7.45 1.32 10.65
N PRO A 27 8.09 1.99 9.67
CA PRO A 27 8.40 1.39 8.39
C PRO A 27 9.46 0.30 8.54
N TYR A 28 9.29 -0.82 7.83
CA TYR A 28 10.31 -1.85 7.69
C TYR A 28 11.36 -1.44 6.66
N SER A 29 10.92 -0.92 5.52
CA SER A 29 11.79 -0.41 4.47
C SER A 29 11.11 0.76 3.75
N GLU A 30 11.92 1.61 3.12
CA GLU A 30 11.48 2.66 2.23
C GLU A 30 12.24 2.50 0.93
N GLY A 31 11.57 2.73 -0.20
CA GLY A 31 12.20 2.49 -1.49
C GLY A 31 11.38 2.99 -2.66
N VAL A 32 11.89 2.65 -3.84
CA VAL A 32 11.35 3.10 -5.12
C VAL A 32 11.15 1.89 -6.04
N ARG A 33 10.07 1.89 -6.81
CA ARG A 33 9.83 0.93 -7.90
C ARG A 33 9.36 1.69 -9.14
N SER A 34 9.92 1.34 -10.29
CA SER A 34 9.46 1.84 -11.58
C SER A 34 8.84 0.74 -12.41
N GLY A 35 7.81 1.08 -13.20
CA GLY A 35 7.11 0.14 -14.06
C GLY A 35 5.90 0.78 -14.74
N GLU A 36 5.30 0.05 -15.68
CA GLU A 36 4.05 0.44 -16.33
C GLU A 36 2.88 0.25 -15.37
N LEU A 37 2.09 1.30 -15.12
CA LEU A 37 0.92 1.22 -14.26
C LEU A 37 -0.21 0.50 -14.97
N ILE A 38 -0.33 -0.81 -14.73
CA ILE A 38 -1.31 -1.66 -15.41
C ILE A 38 -2.67 -1.65 -14.72
N LYS A 39 -2.74 -1.28 -13.43
CA LYS A 39 -3.98 -1.30 -12.66
C LYS A 39 -3.96 -0.36 -11.47
N ILE A 40 -5.09 0.27 -11.24
CA ILE A 40 -5.50 0.85 -9.96
C ILE A 40 -6.98 0.54 -9.75
N SER A 41 -7.34 0.00 -8.60
CA SER A 41 -8.70 -0.46 -8.32
C SER A 41 -9.07 -0.25 -6.87
N ARG A 42 -10.36 0.06 -6.63
CA ARG A 42 -10.91 0.12 -5.28
C ARG A 42 -11.70 -1.15 -4.97
N LYS A 43 -11.13 -2.05 -4.17
CA LYS A 43 -11.70 -3.39 -3.91
C LYS A 43 -11.72 -3.72 -2.42
N GLY A 44 -12.35 -4.84 -2.07
CA GLY A 44 -12.58 -5.28 -0.68
C GLY A 44 -14.05 -5.56 -0.39
N VAL A 45 -14.33 -6.27 0.71
CA VAL A 45 -15.68 -6.70 1.10
C VAL A 45 -16.22 -5.84 2.24
N LEU A 46 -15.55 -5.89 3.40
CA LEU A 46 -15.95 -5.15 4.61
C LEU A 46 -15.40 -3.71 4.60
N ALA A 47 -14.15 -3.56 4.18
CA ALA A 47 -13.49 -2.27 3.98
C ALA A 47 -12.98 -2.22 2.54
N LYS A 48 -13.19 -1.09 1.87
CA LYS A 48 -12.71 -0.87 0.50
C LYS A 48 -11.37 -0.16 0.55
N THR A 49 -10.34 -0.76 -0.04
CA THR A 49 -8.98 -0.21 -0.11
C THR A 49 -8.59 0.04 -1.57
N TRP A 50 -7.58 0.89 -1.77
CA TRP A 50 -7.01 1.16 -3.09
C TRP A 50 -5.80 0.29 -3.33
N GLU A 51 -5.86 -0.49 -4.40
CA GLU A 51 -4.87 -1.50 -4.74
C GLU A 51 -4.46 -1.32 -6.19
N GLY A 52 -3.15 -1.27 -6.42
CA GLY A 52 -2.57 -1.08 -7.74
C GLY A 52 -1.47 -2.08 -8.06
N GLU A 53 -1.12 -2.12 -9.33
CA GLU A 53 -0.15 -3.06 -9.88
C GLU A 53 0.69 -2.33 -10.93
N ILE A 54 2.01 -2.45 -10.84
CA ILE A 54 2.91 -2.06 -11.94
C ILE A 54 3.58 -3.29 -12.56
N SER A 55 3.87 -3.22 -13.85
CA SER A 55 4.70 -4.19 -14.54
C SER A 55 6.13 -3.68 -14.70
N GLN A 56 7.10 -4.46 -14.20
CA GLN A 56 8.53 -4.10 -14.23
C GLN A 56 9.34 -4.85 -15.31
N GLY A 57 8.70 -5.72 -16.10
CA GLY A 57 9.39 -6.62 -17.02
C GLY A 57 8.76 -6.67 -18.40
N ILE A 58 9.48 -7.26 -19.36
CA ILE A 58 9.01 -7.43 -20.74
C ILE A 58 7.72 -8.26 -20.71
N SER A 59 6.65 -7.71 -21.28
CA SER A 59 5.35 -8.38 -21.43
C SER A 59 4.65 -8.77 -20.11
N GLY A 60 4.79 -7.99 -19.02
CA GLY A 60 4.01 -8.28 -17.81
C GLY A 60 4.67 -9.24 -16.81
N ALA A 61 5.87 -9.75 -17.11
CA ALA A 61 6.42 -10.93 -16.41
C ALA A 61 6.70 -10.72 -14.90
N GLN A 62 6.94 -9.48 -14.47
CA GLN A 62 7.14 -9.14 -13.06
C GLN A 62 6.13 -8.08 -12.64
N ILE A 63 5.14 -8.50 -11.84
CA ILE A 63 4.11 -7.62 -11.30
C ILE A 63 4.49 -7.25 -9.86
N PHE A 64 4.54 -5.94 -9.60
CA PHE A 64 4.64 -5.41 -8.25
C PHE A 64 3.25 -4.91 -7.83
N THR A 65 2.68 -5.56 -6.81
CA THR A 65 1.40 -5.19 -6.21
C THR A 65 1.63 -4.24 -5.04
N PHE A 66 0.78 -3.23 -4.93
CA PHE A 66 0.88 -2.23 -3.87
C PHE A 66 -0.50 -1.76 -3.42
N SER A 67 -0.53 -1.15 -2.24
CA SER A 67 -1.72 -0.54 -1.65
C SER A 67 -1.52 0.96 -1.49
N VAL A 68 -2.62 1.71 -1.40
CA VAL A 68 -2.58 3.15 -1.12
C VAL A 68 -3.53 3.45 0.03
N LEU A 69 -3.04 4.19 1.03
CA LEU A 69 -3.90 4.60 2.13
C LEU A 69 -4.95 5.61 1.64
N ASP A 70 -6.20 5.43 2.05
CA ASP A 70 -7.31 6.32 1.69
C ASP A 70 -7.05 7.80 2.01
N LYS A 71 -6.19 8.10 2.99
CA LYS A 71 -5.83 9.48 3.33
C LYS A 71 -4.99 10.17 2.22
N ASN A 72 -4.33 9.42 1.35
CA ASN A 72 -3.45 9.92 0.31
C ASN A 72 -4.23 10.17 -1.00
N GLN A 73 -5.25 11.04 -0.95
CA GLN A 73 -6.12 11.32 -2.11
C GLN A 73 -5.37 11.84 -3.33
N GLU A 74 -4.31 12.62 -3.14
CA GLU A 74 -3.46 13.11 -4.23
C GLU A 74 -2.80 11.96 -5.00
N VAL A 75 -2.19 11.01 -4.28
CA VAL A 75 -1.55 9.82 -4.88
C VAL A 75 -2.58 8.98 -5.63
N ILE A 76 -3.77 8.77 -5.05
CA ILE A 76 -4.85 8.03 -5.69
C ILE A 76 -5.29 8.70 -7.00
N ASN A 77 -5.41 10.02 -7.01
CA ASN A 77 -5.82 10.75 -8.21
C ASN A 77 -4.74 10.71 -9.29
N LYS A 78 -3.47 10.92 -8.94
CA LYS A 78 -2.34 10.79 -9.86
C LYS A 78 -2.24 9.38 -10.45
N LEU A 79 -2.43 8.34 -9.64
CA LEU A 79 -2.45 6.96 -10.13
C LEU A 79 -3.58 6.69 -11.13
N LYS A 80 -4.76 7.30 -10.93
CA LYS A 80 -5.86 7.19 -11.92
C LYS A 80 -5.54 7.94 -13.21
N GLU A 81 -4.90 9.10 -13.09
CA GLU A 81 -4.49 9.92 -14.24
C GLU A 81 -3.41 9.22 -15.07
N TYR A 82 -2.42 8.61 -14.41
CA TYR A 82 -1.29 7.93 -15.05
C TYR A 82 -1.55 6.45 -15.35
N GLN A 83 -2.81 6.01 -15.32
CA GLN A 83 -3.16 4.62 -15.64
C GLN A 83 -2.74 4.29 -17.09
N GLY A 84 -1.92 3.26 -17.25
CA GLY A 84 -1.32 2.86 -18.53
C GLY A 84 0.02 3.54 -18.85
N GLU A 85 0.45 4.50 -18.03
CA GLU A 85 1.74 5.19 -18.20
C GLU A 85 2.87 4.47 -17.45
N TYR A 86 4.11 4.73 -17.87
CA TYR A 86 5.29 4.32 -17.10
C TYR A 86 5.51 5.30 -15.95
N VAL A 87 5.55 4.76 -14.72
CA VAL A 87 5.61 5.57 -13.50
C VAL A 87 6.70 5.08 -12.57
N LYS A 88 7.17 6.01 -11.74
CA LYS A 88 8.02 5.77 -10.58
C LYS A 88 7.20 5.94 -9.32
N LEU A 89 7.22 4.93 -8.46
CA LEU A 89 6.48 4.87 -7.20
C LEU A 89 7.45 4.90 -6.03
N ASP A 90 7.23 5.84 -5.11
CA ASP A 90 7.87 5.80 -3.79
C ASP A 90 6.95 5.04 -2.84
N TYR A 91 7.52 4.11 -2.08
CA TYR A 91 6.76 3.27 -1.17
C TYR A 91 7.40 3.16 0.21
N VAL A 92 6.53 2.89 1.18
CA VAL A 92 6.90 2.45 2.51
C VAL A 92 6.43 1.01 2.69
N GLU A 93 7.35 0.10 2.98
CA GLU A 93 7.03 -1.27 3.38
C GLU A 93 6.78 -1.32 4.88
N ARG A 94 5.68 -1.95 5.28
CA ARG A 94 5.35 -2.21 6.69
C ARG A 94 5.60 -3.66 7.04
N TYR A 95 5.83 -3.94 8.33
CA TYR A 95 5.96 -5.31 8.82
C TYR A 95 4.73 -6.19 8.52
N ALA A 96 3.55 -5.59 8.56
CA ALA A 96 2.27 -6.22 8.26
C ALA A 96 1.26 -5.18 7.74
N THR A 97 0.09 -5.65 7.34
CA THR A 97 -1.06 -4.80 7.01
C THR A 97 -2.31 -5.33 7.71
N PHE A 98 -3.36 -4.53 7.71
CA PHE A 98 -4.69 -4.92 8.16
C PHE A 98 -5.66 -4.81 6.99
N PHE A 99 -6.71 -5.64 6.97
CA PHE A 99 -7.63 -5.74 5.83
C PHE A 99 -8.37 -4.42 5.49
N TRP A 100 -8.38 -3.45 6.40
CA TRP A 100 -8.95 -2.12 6.19
C TRP A 100 -7.94 -1.05 5.79
N LEU A 101 -6.65 -1.38 5.74
CA LEU A 101 -5.59 -0.47 5.28
C LEU A 101 -5.17 -0.78 3.85
N GLY A 102 -5.00 -2.05 3.52
CA GLY A 102 -4.63 -2.49 2.18
C GLY A 102 -4.31 -3.99 2.12
N ASP A 103 -4.32 -4.55 0.92
CA ASP A 103 -4.03 -5.97 0.67
C ASP A 103 -2.54 -6.30 0.78
N THR A 104 -1.66 -5.32 0.63
CA THR A 104 -0.21 -5.50 0.58
C THR A 104 0.49 -4.80 1.75
N LYS A 105 1.79 -5.10 1.92
CA LYS A 105 2.66 -4.41 2.88
C LYS A 105 3.29 -3.14 2.30
N TYR A 106 3.16 -2.91 1.00
CA TYR A 106 3.80 -1.82 0.28
C TYR A 106 2.80 -0.69 0.07
N PHE A 107 2.99 0.40 0.79
CA PHE A 107 2.10 1.56 0.73
C PHE A 107 2.75 2.69 -0.06
N ILE A 108 2.12 3.06 -1.17
CA ILE A 108 2.63 4.15 -2.03
C ILE A 108 2.41 5.49 -1.36
N THR A 109 3.48 6.28 -1.30
CA THR A 109 3.50 7.62 -0.73
C THR A 109 3.60 8.71 -1.79
N ASN A 110 4.15 8.39 -2.96
CA ASN A 110 4.26 9.31 -4.10
C ASN A 110 4.26 8.55 -5.43
N VAL A 111 3.83 9.23 -6.49
CA VAL A 111 3.86 8.72 -7.86
C VAL A 111 4.25 9.85 -8.82
N GLU A 112 5.16 9.55 -9.73
CA GLU A 112 5.65 10.47 -10.75
C GLU A 112 5.70 9.75 -12.11
N PRO A 113 5.36 10.43 -13.22
CA PRO A 113 5.58 9.88 -14.54
C PRO A 113 7.08 9.75 -14.81
N GLU A 114 7.50 8.64 -15.40
CA GLU A 114 8.91 8.36 -15.73
C GLU A 114 9.00 7.86 -17.18
N LYS A 115 10.08 8.19 -17.88
CA LYS A 115 10.26 7.66 -19.25
C LYS A 115 10.60 6.19 -19.19
N SER A 116 9.81 5.38 -19.90
CA SER A 116 10.09 3.95 -20.03
C SER A 116 11.50 3.73 -20.62
N PRO A 117 12.32 2.84 -20.02
CA PRO A 117 13.65 2.52 -20.52
C PRO A 117 13.61 1.82 -21.89
N HIS A 118 12.44 1.34 -22.32
CA HIS A 118 12.24 0.70 -23.63
C HIS A 118 12.15 1.69 -24.80
N PHE A 119 11.86 2.96 -24.53
CA PHE A 119 11.71 4.02 -25.53
C PHE A 119 12.80 5.09 -25.37
N ARG A 120 14.05 4.67 -25.13
CA ARG A 120 15.20 5.58 -25.13
C ARG A 120 15.58 5.90 -26.58
N ASP A 121 15.01 7.00 -27.10
CA ASP A 121 15.60 7.75 -28.21
C ASP A 121 16.88 8.48 -27.77
#